data_AF-A0A538J0B0-F1
#
_entry.id   AF-A0A538J0B0-F1
#
_cell.length_a   1.000
_cell.length_b   1.000
_cell.length_c   1.000
_cell.angle_alpha   90.00
_cell.angle_beta   90.00
_cell.angle_gamma   90.00
#
_symmetry.space_group_name_H-M   'P 1'
#
loop_
_entity.id
_entity.type
_entity.pdbx_description
1 polymer ?
#
loop_
_entity_poly.entity_id
_entity_poly.type
_entity_poly.pdbx_seq_one_letter_code
_entity_poly.pdbx_strand_id
1 'polypeptide(L)' 'MGRVEATGLADASADAVMCIDAFQFGDPRATALEIARILRPGARAVLTNWRPLQAGDEALPERVRDLDAPVH' A
#
# COMPACT_ATOMS: atom_id res chain seq x y z
N MET A 1 2.47 -11.08 13.32
CA MET A 1 2.08 -9.73 12.84
C MET A 1 1.74 -9.85 11.37
N GLY A 2 0.66 -9.24 10.91
CA GLY A 2 0.23 -9.31 9.50
C GLY A 2 1.13 -8.46 8.60
N ARG A 3 1.35 -8.91 7.35
CA ARG A 3 2.12 -8.21 6.33
C ARG A 3 1.22 -7.93 5.13
N VAL A 4 1.29 -6.73 4.58
CA VAL A 4 0.43 -6.33 3.45
C VAL A 4 0.80 -7.09 2.16
N GLU A 5 2.03 -7.58 2.06
CA GLU A 5 2.55 -8.42 0.97
C GLU A 5 2.20 -9.90 1.13
N ALA A 6 1.57 -10.29 2.23
CA ALA A 6 1.17 -11.68 2.50
C ALA A 6 -0.04 -11.71 3.44
N THR A 7 -1.20 -11.40 2.89
CA THR A 7 -2.47 -11.30 3.61
C THR A 7 -2.96 -12.66 4.11
N GLY A 8 -2.54 -13.75 3.45
CA GLY A 8 -3.04 -15.11 3.70
C GLY A 8 -4.46 -15.35 3.17
N LEU A 9 -5.05 -14.38 2.47
CA LEU A 9 -6.35 -14.53 1.81
C LEU A 9 -6.23 -15.44 0.58
N ALA A 10 -7.33 -16.09 0.20
CA ALA A 10 -7.37 -16.90 -1.01
C ALA A 10 -7.26 -16.04 -2.29
N ASP A 11 -6.85 -16.66 -3.39
CA ASP A 11 -6.83 -16.00 -4.70
C ASP A 11 -8.25 -15.58 -5.11
N ALA A 12 -8.39 -14.41 -5.73
CA ALA A 12 -9.66 -13.88 -6.24
C ALA A 12 -10.82 -13.92 -5.21
N SER A 13 -10.53 -13.66 -3.93
CA SER A 13 -11.51 -13.69 -2.85
C SER A 13 -12.19 -12.34 -2.58
N ALA A 14 -11.61 -11.23 -3.05
CA ALA A 14 -12.04 -9.88 -2.75
C ALA A 14 -12.76 -9.21 -3.94
N ASP A 15 -13.93 -8.61 -3.69
CA ASP A 15 -14.65 -7.76 -4.65
C ASP A 15 -14.09 -6.34 -4.75
N ALA A 16 -13.39 -5.91 -3.70
CA ALA A 16 -12.69 -4.64 -3.63
C ALA A 16 -11.59 -4.71 -2.57
N VAL A 17 -10.56 -3.88 -2.72
CA VAL A 17 -9.50 -3.70 -1.72
C VAL A 17 -9.34 -2.22 -1.41
N MET A 18 -9.22 -1.88 -0.14
CA MET A 18 -8.79 -0.57 0.31
C MET A 18 -7.49 -0.72 1.10
N CYS A 19 -6.45 0.01 0.69
CA CYS A 19 -5.20 0.11 1.43
C CYS A 19 -5.03 1.58 1.82
N ILE A 20 -5.24 1.85 3.12
CA ILE A 20 -5.35 3.20 3.65
C ILE A 20 -4.06 3.52 4.38
N ASP A 21 -3.24 4.40 3.82
CA ASP A 21 -2.03 4.95 4.41
C ASP A 21 -1.03 3.89 4.89
N ALA A 22 -1.03 2.73 4.21
CA ALA A 22 -0.22 1.57 4.56
C ALA A 22 0.75 1.15 3.44
N PHE A 23 0.45 1.51 2.19
CA PHE A 23 1.19 1.02 1.02
C PHE A 23 2.68 1.40 1.06
N GLN A 24 3.00 2.63 1.50
CA GLN A 24 4.39 3.12 1.56
C GLN A 24 5.26 2.45 2.63
N PHE A 25 4.70 1.58 3.48
CA PHE A 25 5.45 0.86 4.51
C PHE A 25 5.79 -0.59 4.12
N GLY A 26 5.25 -1.07 3.00
CA GLY A 26 5.57 -2.38 2.45
C GLY A 26 6.54 -2.31 1.27
N ASP A 27 6.92 -3.47 0.74
CA ASP A 27 7.56 -3.53 -0.58
C ASP A 27 6.51 -3.20 -1.66
N PRO A 28 6.68 -2.12 -2.46
CA PRO A 28 5.62 -1.66 -3.38
C PRO A 28 5.22 -2.73 -4.40
N ARG A 29 6.20 -3.49 -4.92
CA ARG A 29 5.96 -4.50 -5.94
C ARG A 29 5.24 -5.71 -5.36
N ALA A 30 5.73 -6.25 -4.25
CA ALA A 30 5.12 -7.40 -3.59
C ALA A 30 3.73 -7.04 -3.05
N THR A 31 3.54 -5.82 -2.54
CA THR A 31 2.22 -5.31 -2.15
C THR A 31 1.27 -5.26 -3.33
N ALA A 32 1.67 -4.67 -4.46
CA ALA A 32 0.83 -4.59 -5.65
C ALA A 32 0.46 -5.98 -6.20
N LEU A 33 1.41 -6.94 -6.17
CA LEU A 33 1.15 -8.32 -6.57
C LEU A 33 0.17 -9.02 -5.64
N GLU A 34 0.29 -8.81 -4.32
CA GLU A 34 -0.63 -9.40 -3.35
C GLU A 34 -2.04 -8.82 -3.49
N ILE A 35 -2.18 -7.50 -3.68
CA ILE A 35 -3.47 -6.85 -3.96
C ILE A 35 -4.09 -7.42 -5.25
N ALA A 36 -3.29 -7.57 -6.31
CA ALA A 36 -3.76 -8.13 -7.58
C ALA A 36 -4.19 -9.59 -7.43
N ARG A 37 -3.47 -10.40 -6.63
CA ARG A 37 -3.77 -11.82 -6.39
C ARG A 37 -5.12 -12.02 -5.71
N ILE A 38 -5.42 -11.21 -4.70
CA ILE A 38 -6.65 -11.38 -3.90
C ILE A 38 -7.89 -10.78 -4.58
N LEU A 39 -7.73 -9.87 -5.55
CA LEU A 39 -8.84 -9.26 -6.28
C LEU A 39 -9.45 -10.23 -7.30
N ARG A 40 -10.78 -10.24 -7.37
CA ARG A 40 -11.50 -10.88 -8.49
C ARG A 40 -11.20 -10.16 -9.81
N PRO A 41 -11.24 -10.85 -10.97
CA PRO A 41 -11.17 -10.19 -12.26
C PRO A 41 -12.22 -9.06 -12.38
N GLY A 42 -11.78 -7.86 -12.72
CA GLY A 42 -12.65 -6.67 -12.84
C GLY A 42 -12.89 -5.90 -11.54
N ALA A 43 -12.47 -6.41 -10.39
CA ALA A 43 -12.55 -5.71 -9.10
C ALA A 43 -11.64 -4.47 -9.05
N ARG A 44 -11.77 -3.67 -7.99
CA ARG A 44 -11.06 -2.40 -7.82
C ARG A 44 -10.24 -2.35 -6.53
N ALA A 45 -9.05 -1.77 -6.63
CA ALA A 45 -8.28 -1.34 -5.49
C ALA A 45 -8.38 0.19 -5.34
N VAL A 46 -8.49 0.66 -4.11
CA VAL A 46 -8.31 2.06 -3.74
C VAL A 46 -7.11 2.14 -2.80
N LEU A 47 -6.15 2.98 -3.17
CA LEU A 47 -4.94 3.26 -2.41
C LEU A 47 -5.02 4.70 -1.94
N THR A 48 -4.92 4.92 -0.64
CA THR A 48 -4.64 6.25 -0.10
C THR A 48 -3.26 6.26 0.50
N ASN A 49 -2.59 7.39 0.34
CA ASN A 49 -1.32 7.64 0.98
C ASN A 49 -1.33 9.05 1.57
N TRP A 50 -0.40 9.25 2.48
CA TRP A 50 0.03 10.56 2.91
C TRP A 50 1.50 10.69 2.58
N ARG A 51 1.92 11.93 2.32
CA ARG A 51 3.32 12.29 2.12
C ARG A 51 3.62 13.58 2.87
N PRO A 52 4.88 13.83 3.25
CA PRO A 52 5.31 15.13 3.73
C PRO A 52 4.92 16.24 2.76
N LEU A 53 4.51 17.41 3.28
CA LEU A 53 4.26 18.57 2.43
C LEU A 53 5.57 19.09 1.81
N GLN A 54 6.68 18.95 2.54
CA GLN A 54 8.03 19.28 2.12
C GLN A 54 8.94 18.08 2.38
N ALA A 55 9.74 17.70 1.38
CA ALA A 55 10.75 16.65 1.55
C ALA A 55 11.79 17.07 2.59
N GLY A 56 12.23 16.12 3.42
CA GLY A 56 13.19 16.39 4.49
C GLY A 56 12.63 17.19 5.68
N ASP A 57 11.31 17.30 5.84
CA ASP A 57 10.71 18.00 6.98
C ASP A 57 11.15 17.40 8.32
N GLU A 58 12.03 18.12 9.04
CA GLU A 58 12.63 17.66 10.29
C GLU A 58 11.60 17.48 11.41
N ALA A 59 10.42 18.11 11.31
CA ALA A 59 9.32 17.94 12.27
C ALA A 59 8.71 16.53 12.21
N LEU A 60 8.91 15.80 11.10
CA LEU A 60 8.44 14.43 10.94
C LEU A 60 9.49 13.41 11.44
N PRO A 61 9.08 12.20 11.87
CA PRO A 61 10.02 11.12 12.16
C PRO A 61 10.85 10.76 10.93
N GLU A 62 12.15 10.47 11.12
CA GLU A 62 13.10 10.17 10.02
C GLU A 62 12.55 9.17 9.00
N ARG A 63 11.94 8.08 9.49
CA ARG A 63 11.34 7.02 8.67
C ARG A 63 10.26 7.47 7.68
N VAL A 64 9.70 8.67 7.84
CA VAL A 64 8.60 9.19 6.99
C VAL A 64 8.92 10.52 6.32
N ARG A 65 10.11 11.11 6.56
CA ARG A 65 10.51 12.42 6.00
C ARG A 65 10.64 12.43 4.48
N ASP A 66 10.99 11.27 3.94
CA ASP A 66 11.23 11.08 2.50
C ASP A 66 10.37 9.95 1.94
N LEU A 67 9.34 9.51 2.69
CA LEU A 67 8.40 8.53 2.17
C LEU A 67 7.53 9.18 1.10
N ASP A 68 7.72 8.71 -0.12
CA ASP A 68 6.82 8.94 -1.24
C ASP A 68 6.36 7.58 -1.77
N ALA A 69 5.08 7.46 -2.06
CA ALA A 69 4.56 6.26 -2.72
C ALA A 69 4.47 6.57 -4.22
N PRO A 70 4.98 5.69 -5.11
CA PRO A 70 4.86 5.91 -6.54
C PRO A 70 3.39 6.08 -6.92
N VAL A 71 3.07 7.18 -7.61
CA VAL A 71 1.74 7.40 -8.18
C VAL A 71 1.57 6.40 -9.32
N HIS A 72 0.74 5.37 -9.11
CA HIS A 72 0.39 4.37 -10.11
C HIS A 72 -0.75 4.83 -11.01
#